data_AF-S7U1J3-F1
#
_entry.id   AF-S7U1J3-F1
#
_cell.length_a   1.000
_cell.length_b   1.000
_cell.length_c   1.000
_cell.angle_alpha   90.00
_cell.angle_beta   90.00
_cell.angle_gamma   90.00
#
_symmetry.space_group_name_H-M   'P 1'
#
loop_
_entity.id
_entity.type
_entity.pdbx_description
1 polymer ?
#
loop_
_entity_poly.entity_id
_entity_poly.type
_entity_poly.pdbx_seq_one_letter_code
_entity_poly.pdbx_strand_id
1 'polypeptide(L)'
;MAHEDFSEALADEVLTDMANNFFGDRVQLEEHIKLLHKTADMLRLKEGDVNDKAAFLGYLMVTPQAARSLYEAIGLDAEAFPVKGELIENALPDVVPSALTRKGEYVKWVLWAYEALAVACHNYNHGTLTDRPEKGRIQVDDADYRLLESMCILINEEVDRINSRCLPSQILQAAKRFDQATQAKEHFTGGGTYYGDECSLNRDLAFKHIEFSSLNVKKMPELPDVDAVRNSLIKAAKANYVQNKARINDMMNFIRERCRSAAEK
;
A
#
# COMPACT_ATOMS: atom_id res chain seq x y z
N MET A 1 42.07 -34.72 27.48
CA MET A 1 41.17 -35.43 26.55
C MET A 1 39.71 -35.16 26.92
N ALA A 2 39.06 -35.79 27.91
CA ALA A 2 37.61 -35.55 28.14
C ALA A 2 37.19 -34.10 28.49
N HIS A 3 38.11 -33.26 28.99
CA HIS A 3 37.81 -31.88 29.41
C HIS A 3 37.93 -30.84 28.27
N GLU A 4 38.70 -31.16 27.22
CA GLU A 4 38.86 -30.32 26.02
C GLU A 4 37.68 -30.55 25.09
N ASP A 5 37.32 -31.81 24.84
CA ASP A 5 36.16 -32.19 24.00
C ASP A 5 34.83 -31.60 24.52
N PHE A 6 34.65 -31.51 25.84
CA PHE A 6 33.46 -30.92 26.45
C PHE A 6 33.42 -29.39 26.32
N SER A 7 34.58 -28.74 26.42
CA SER A 7 34.69 -27.28 26.27
C SER A 7 34.50 -26.85 24.81
N GLU A 8 34.96 -27.68 23.87
CA GLU A 8 34.80 -27.45 22.43
C GLU A 8 33.33 -27.65 22.02
N ALA A 9 32.68 -28.72 22.48
CA ALA A 9 31.26 -28.95 22.22
C ALA A 9 30.36 -27.81 22.75
N LEU A 10 30.65 -27.28 23.95
CA LEU A 10 29.91 -26.15 24.51
C LEU A 10 30.15 -24.84 23.75
N ALA A 11 31.39 -24.61 23.30
CA ALA A 11 31.72 -23.45 22.48
C ALA A 11 30.98 -23.49 21.13
N ASP A 12 30.95 -24.65 20.48
CA ASP A 12 30.23 -24.85 19.22
C ASP A 12 28.72 -24.64 19.37
N GLU A 13 28.11 -25.13 20.47
CA GLU A 13 26.69 -24.91 20.75
C GLU A 13 26.37 -23.41 20.94
N VAL A 14 27.15 -22.69 21.75
CA VAL A 14 26.96 -21.25 21.99
C VAL A 14 27.14 -20.45 20.70
N LEU A 15 28.15 -20.78 19.88
CA LEU A 15 28.38 -20.12 18.60
C LEU A 15 27.26 -20.41 17.59
N THR A 16 26.76 -21.64 17.57
CA THR A 16 25.63 -22.04 16.73
C THR A 16 24.38 -21.25 17.11
N ASP A 17 24.09 -21.13 18.40
CA ASP A 17 22.94 -20.35 18.89
C ASP A 17 23.08 -18.86 18.59
N MET A 18 24.28 -18.28 18.80
CA MET A 18 24.56 -16.88 18.45
C MET A 18 24.41 -16.62 16.95
N ALA A 19 24.90 -17.53 16.11
CA ALA A 19 24.76 -17.44 14.66
C ALA A 19 23.28 -17.57 14.24
N ASN A 20 22.55 -18.54 14.79
CA ASN A 20 21.14 -18.75 14.48
C ASN A 20 20.29 -17.53 14.85
N ASN A 21 20.54 -16.92 16.01
CA ASN A 21 19.84 -15.69 16.40
C ASN A 21 20.20 -14.52 15.48
N PHE A 22 21.50 -14.30 15.21
CA PHE A 22 21.92 -13.20 14.36
C PHE A 22 21.41 -13.31 12.92
N PHE A 23 21.63 -14.45 12.27
CA PHE A 23 21.17 -14.66 10.90
C PHE A 23 19.65 -14.81 10.84
N GLY A 24 19.03 -15.40 11.86
CA GLY A 24 17.57 -15.54 11.98
C GLY A 24 16.86 -14.20 11.97
N ASP A 25 17.26 -13.27 12.85
CA ASP A 25 16.66 -11.93 12.94
C ASP A 25 16.79 -11.16 11.63
N ARG A 26 17.96 -11.25 10.98
CA ARG A 26 18.20 -10.57 9.69
C ARG A 26 17.39 -11.17 8.55
N VAL A 27 17.29 -12.49 8.47
CA VAL A 27 16.44 -13.18 7.49
C VAL A 27 14.97 -12.80 7.70
N GLN A 28 14.51 -12.78 8.96
CA GLN A 28 13.16 -12.38 9.27
C GLN A 28 12.87 -10.93 8.85
N LEU A 29 13.80 -10.00 9.13
CA LEU A 29 13.69 -8.62 8.68
C LEU A 29 13.63 -8.52 7.15
N GLU A 30 14.47 -9.27 6.42
CA GLU A 30 14.41 -9.32 4.96
C GLU A 30 13.04 -9.81 4.45
N GLU A 31 12.45 -10.83 5.10
CA GLU A 31 11.10 -11.29 4.75
C GLU A 31 10.03 -10.23 5.05
N HIS A 32 10.13 -9.49 6.15
CA HIS A 32 9.23 -8.37 6.43
C HIS A 32 9.35 -7.25 5.38
N ILE A 33 10.58 -6.93 4.95
CA ILE A 33 10.82 -5.95 3.88
C ILE A 33 10.21 -6.43 2.56
N LYS A 34 10.37 -7.71 2.20
CA LYS A 34 9.72 -8.29 1.01
C LYS A 34 8.20 -8.18 1.09
N LEU A 35 7.62 -8.48 2.26
CA LEU A 35 6.17 -8.36 2.47
C LEU A 35 5.70 -6.91 2.36
N LEU A 36 6.45 -5.93 2.86
CA LEU A 36 6.17 -4.50 2.70
C LEU A 36 6.09 -4.12 1.22
N HIS A 37 7.08 -4.51 0.42
CA HIS A 37 7.08 -4.23 -1.02
C HIS A 37 5.91 -4.89 -1.75
N LYS A 38 5.62 -6.17 -1.44
CA LYS A 38 4.43 -6.85 -1.98
C LYS A 38 3.14 -6.12 -1.62
N THR A 39 3.03 -5.61 -0.39
CA THR A 39 1.88 -4.85 0.08
C THR A 39 1.75 -3.52 -0.67
N ALA A 40 2.86 -2.82 -0.89
CA ALA A 40 2.89 -1.61 -1.71
C ALA A 40 2.45 -1.88 -3.16
N ASP A 41 2.89 -2.99 -3.76
CA ASP A 41 2.48 -3.39 -5.11
C ASP A 41 0.96 -3.64 -5.19
N MET A 42 0.38 -4.35 -4.20
CA MET A 42 -1.07 -4.57 -4.12
C MET A 42 -1.83 -3.25 -3.96
N LEU A 43 -1.31 -2.32 -3.16
CA LEU A 43 -1.93 -1.01 -2.97
C LEU A 43 -1.90 -0.17 -4.25
N ARG A 44 -0.82 -0.23 -5.05
CA ARG A 44 -0.77 0.44 -6.36
C ARG A 44 -1.79 -0.11 -7.36
N LEU A 45 -2.15 -1.39 -7.27
CA LEU A 45 -3.26 -1.95 -8.05
C LEU A 45 -4.60 -1.35 -7.62
N LYS A 46 -4.83 -1.19 -6.31
CA LYS A 46 -6.03 -0.50 -5.79
C LYS A 46 -6.08 0.98 -6.17
N GLU A 47 -4.94 1.66 -6.23
CA GLU A 47 -4.85 3.02 -6.76
C GLU A 47 -5.31 3.09 -8.22
N GLY A 48 -5.00 2.07 -9.03
CA GLY A 48 -5.54 1.94 -10.38
C GLY A 48 -7.07 1.94 -10.40
N ASP A 49 -7.72 1.15 -9.54
CA ASP A 49 -9.18 1.10 -9.46
C ASP A 49 -9.79 2.44 -9.02
N VAL A 50 -9.20 3.12 -8.02
CA VAL A 50 -9.62 4.47 -7.61
C VAL A 50 -9.53 5.45 -8.78
N ASN A 51 -8.42 5.43 -9.52
CA ASN A 51 -8.22 6.28 -10.69
C ASN A 51 -9.23 5.98 -11.80
N ASP A 52 -9.56 4.71 -12.02
CA ASP A 52 -10.55 4.30 -13.02
C ASP A 52 -11.95 4.83 -12.68
N LYS A 53 -12.36 4.72 -11.40
CA LYS A 53 -13.65 5.25 -10.93
C LYS A 53 -13.69 6.77 -10.96
N ALA A 54 -12.58 7.44 -10.63
CA ALA A 54 -12.47 8.89 -10.71
C ALA A 54 -12.53 9.40 -12.16
N ALA A 55 -11.84 8.72 -13.08
CA ALA A 55 -11.89 9.01 -14.51
C ALA A 55 -13.30 8.83 -15.06
N PHE A 56 -14.03 7.79 -14.65
CA PHE A 56 -15.41 7.59 -15.06
C PHE A 56 -16.34 8.69 -14.54
N LEU A 57 -16.22 9.11 -13.28
CA LEU A 57 -16.97 10.24 -12.75
C LEU A 57 -16.67 11.53 -13.53
N GLY A 58 -15.39 11.79 -13.82
CA GLY A 58 -14.96 12.91 -14.67
C GLY A 58 -15.55 12.83 -16.09
N TYR A 59 -15.68 11.63 -16.65
CA TYR A 59 -16.24 11.39 -17.97
C TYR A 59 -17.73 11.77 -17.99
N LEU A 60 -18.48 11.39 -16.95
CA LEU A 60 -19.88 11.77 -16.78
C LEU A 60 -20.08 13.29 -16.69
N MET A 61 -19.07 14.05 -16.28
CA MET A 61 -19.16 15.51 -16.19
C MET A 61 -18.98 16.21 -17.54
N VAL A 62 -18.54 15.50 -18.60
CA VAL A 62 -18.38 15.97 -19.99
C VAL A 62 -17.33 17.07 -20.19
N THR A 63 -17.14 17.95 -19.21
CA THR A 63 -16.18 19.06 -19.26
C THR A 63 -15.36 19.12 -17.99
N PRO A 64 -14.08 19.53 -18.08
CA PRO A 64 -13.24 19.75 -16.91
C PRO A 64 -13.85 20.70 -15.88
N GLN A 65 -14.51 21.76 -16.33
CA GLN A 65 -15.12 22.74 -15.45
C GLN A 65 -16.29 22.14 -14.65
N ALA A 66 -17.09 21.27 -15.26
CA ALA A 66 -18.18 20.59 -14.57
C ALA A 66 -17.66 19.61 -13.51
N ALA A 67 -16.56 18.90 -13.78
CA ALA A 67 -15.91 18.03 -12.80
C ALA A 67 -15.38 18.82 -11.60
N ARG A 68 -14.65 19.92 -11.83
CA ARG A 68 -14.21 20.82 -10.75
C ARG A 68 -15.36 21.36 -9.92
N SER A 69 -16.41 21.84 -10.60
CA SER A 69 -17.61 22.38 -9.94
C SER A 69 -18.33 21.32 -9.09
N LEU A 70 -18.28 20.04 -9.49
CA LEU A 70 -18.81 18.93 -8.70
C LEU A 70 -18.02 18.75 -7.41
N TYR A 71 -16.69 18.68 -7.49
CA TYR A 71 -15.80 18.51 -6.33
C TYR A 71 -15.89 19.69 -5.36
N GLU A 72 -15.89 20.91 -5.86
CA GLU A 72 -16.08 22.12 -5.05
C GLU A 72 -17.44 22.11 -4.33
N ALA A 73 -18.51 21.66 -5.01
CA ALA A 73 -19.86 21.63 -4.44
C ALA A 73 -20.01 20.64 -3.26
N ILE A 74 -19.09 19.70 -3.12
CA ILE A 74 -19.05 18.73 -2.02
C ILE A 74 -17.89 19.00 -1.04
N GLY A 75 -17.17 20.11 -1.20
CA GLY A 75 -16.10 20.53 -0.30
C GLY A 75 -14.77 19.81 -0.52
N LEU A 76 -14.56 19.18 -1.67
CA LEU A 76 -13.28 18.60 -2.06
C LEU A 76 -12.43 19.60 -2.86
N ASP A 77 -11.11 19.39 -2.85
CA ASP A 77 -10.20 20.10 -3.73
C ASP A 77 -10.55 19.81 -5.20
N ALA A 78 -10.57 20.85 -6.03
CA ALA A 78 -10.87 20.77 -7.46
C ALA A 78 -9.86 19.89 -8.22
N GLU A 79 -8.66 19.73 -7.67
CA GLU A 79 -7.57 18.91 -8.23
C GLU A 79 -7.35 17.60 -7.44
N ALA A 80 -8.31 17.20 -6.59
CA ALA A 80 -8.24 15.95 -5.83
C ALA A 80 -8.12 14.70 -6.73
N PHE A 81 -8.65 14.78 -7.96
CA PHE A 81 -8.64 13.71 -8.95
C PHE A 81 -8.37 14.26 -10.36
N PRO A 82 -7.95 13.41 -11.31
CA PRO A 82 -7.82 13.80 -12.70
C PRO A 82 -9.13 14.37 -13.26
N VAL A 83 -9.07 15.62 -13.71
CA VAL A 83 -10.24 16.38 -14.16
C VAL A 83 -10.71 15.92 -15.55
N LYS A 84 -9.79 15.40 -16.37
CA LYS A 84 -10.12 14.81 -17.68
C LYS A 84 -10.50 13.35 -17.47
N GLY A 85 -11.79 13.06 -17.58
CA GLY A 85 -12.29 11.70 -17.47
C GLY A 85 -12.25 10.91 -18.77
N GLU A 86 -12.23 9.60 -18.63
CA GLU A 86 -12.25 8.61 -19.70
C GLU A 86 -13.27 7.52 -19.37
N LEU A 87 -13.87 6.91 -20.40
CA LEU A 87 -14.76 5.78 -20.20
C LEU A 87 -13.92 4.51 -20.06
N ILE A 88 -13.96 3.91 -18.87
CA ILE A 88 -13.20 2.70 -18.54
C ILE A 88 -14.18 1.58 -18.26
N GLU A 89 -14.02 0.44 -18.95
CA GLU A 89 -14.97 -0.67 -18.87
C GLU A 89 -15.06 -1.26 -17.45
N ASN A 90 -13.93 -1.35 -16.74
CA ASN A 90 -13.87 -1.82 -15.35
C ASN A 90 -14.54 -0.87 -14.33
N ALA A 91 -14.91 0.34 -14.76
CA ALA A 91 -15.62 1.33 -13.95
C ALA A 91 -17.13 1.33 -14.20
N LEU A 92 -17.64 0.45 -15.08
CA LEU A 92 -19.06 0.33 -15.36
C LEU A 92 -19.79 -0.49 -14.29
N PRO A 93 -21.05 -0.18 -14.00
CA PRO A 93 -21.88 -0.97 -13.10
C PRO A 93 -22.30 -2.29 -13.74
N ASP A 94 -22.40 -3.34 -12.91
CA ASP A 94 -23.07 -4.59 -13.29
C ASP A 94 -24.57 -4.35 -13.57
N VAL A 95 -25.20 -3.47 -12.79
CA VAL A 95 -26.61 -3.11 -12.93
C VAL A 95 -26.74 -1.65 -13.34
N VAL A 96 -27.16 -1.44 -14.58
CA VAL A 96 -27.34 -0.11 -15.16
C VAL A 96 -28.38 0.72 -14.37
N PRO A 97 -28.02 1.90 -13.85
CA PRO A 97 -28.96 2.82 -13.25
C PRO A 97 -30.05 3.24 -14.25
N SER A 98 -31.32 3.09 -13.86
CA SER A 98 -32.47 3.43 -14.70
C SER A 98 -33.43 4.42 -14.02
N ALA A 99 -34.07 5.29 -14.80
CA ALA A 99 -35.09 6.22 -14.32
C ALA A 99 -36.10 6.56 -15.42
N LEU A 100 -37.24 7.14 -15.03
CA LEU A 100 -38.32 7.53 -15.96
C LEU A 100 -37.91 8.62 -16.96
N THR A 101 -36.93 9.46 -16.61
CA THR A 101 -36.46 10.56 -17.47
C THR A 101 -34.95 10.45 -17.68
N ARG A 102 -34.46 10.87 -18.86
CA ARG A 102 -33.03 10.91 -19.17
C ARG A 102 -32.23 11.76 -18.17
N LYS A 103 -32.80 12.88 -17.73
CA LYS A 103 -32.22 13.73 -16.68
C LYS A 103 -32.12 12.99 -15.34
N GLY A 104 -33.18 12.31 -14.92
CA GLY A 104 -33.17 11.53 -13.68
C GLY A 104 -32.21 10.35 -13.74
N GLU A 105 -32.10 9.71 -14.90
CA GLU A 105 -31.18 8.61 -15.13
C GLU A 105 -29.73 9.09 -15.04
N TYR A 106 -29.39 10.19 -15.73
CA TYR A 106 -28.07 10.80 -15.63
C TYR A 106 -27.70 11.13 -14.17
N VAL A 107 -28.62 11.71 -13.40
CA VAL A 107 -28.39 11.98 -11.97
C VAL A 107 -28.08 10.69 -11.20
N LYS A 108 -28.78 9.59 -11.47
CA LYS A 108 -28.49 8.30 -10.83
C LYS A 108 -27.12 7.76 -11.21
N TRP A 109 -26.70 7.91 -12.46
CA TRP A 109 -25.35 7.53 -12.91
C TRP A 109 -24.27 8.31 -12.17
N VAL A 110 -24.44 9.62 -12.00
CA VAL A 110 -23.49 10.46 -11.26
C VAL A 110 -23.42 10.05 -9.80
N LEU A 111 -24.57 9.81 -9.15
CA LEU A 111 -24.62 9.34 -7.76
C LEU A 111 -23.93 7.99 -7.59
N TRP A 112 -24.22 7.05 -8.49
CA TRP A 112 -23.61 5.72 -8.47
C TRP A 112 -22.08 5.80 -8.67
N ALA A 113 -21.61 6.56 -9.66
CA ALA A 113 -20.18 6.70 -9.93
C ALA A 113 -19.45 7.37 -8.75
N TYR A 114 -20.09 8.34 -8.10
CA TYR A 114 -19.57 8.96 -6.89
C TYR A 114 -19.49 7.97 -5.72
N GLU A 115 -20.53 7.17 -5.49
CA GLU A 115 -20.56 6.13 -4.47
C GLU A 115 -19.46 5.09 -4.70
N ALA A 116 -19.32 4.61 -5.94
CA ALA A 116 -18.27 3.67 -6.32
C ALA A 116 -16.87 4.24 -6.07
N LEU A 117 -16.63 5.52 -6.40
CA LEU A 117 -15.37 6.20 -6.10
C LEU A 117 -15.14 6.34 -4.59
N ALA A 118 -16.16 6.74 -3.83
CA ALA A 118 -16.06 6.90 -2.38
C ALA A 118 -15.71 5.56 -1.69
N VAL A 119 -16.35 4.47 -2.10
CA VAL A 119 -16.04 3.12 -1.63
C VAL A 119 -14.62 2.70 -2.02
N ALA A 120 -14.18 2.97 -3.26
CA ALA A 120 -12.82 2.64 -3.69
C ALA A 120 -11.76 3.41 -2.88
N CYS A 121 -11.95 4.71 -2.65
CA CYS A 121 -11.04 5.51 -1.82
C CYS A 121 -11.02 5.04 -0.36
N HIS A 122 -12.19 4.67 0.19
CA HIS A 122 -12.25 4.09 1.52
C HIS A 122 -11.48 2.77 1.58
N ASN A 123 -11.72 1.85 0.64
CA ASN A 123 -11.08 0.55 0.59
C ASN A 123 -9.56 0.63 0.38
N TYR A 124 -9.10 1.67 -0.31
CA TYR A 124 -7.68 1.99 -0.45
C TYR A 124 -7.06 2.45 0.88
N ASN A 125 -7.74 3.36 1.58
CA ASN A 125 -7.20 3.99 2.79
C ASN A 125 -7.34 3.12 4.04
N HIS A 126 -8.42 2.35 4.16
CA HIS A 126 -8.85 1.69 5.41
C HIS A 126 -9.08 0.18 5.28
N GLY A 127 -8.91 -0.39 4.08
CA GLY A 127 -9.18 -1.80 3.82
C GLY A 127 -10.62 -2.05 3.34
N THR A 128 -10.84 -3.23 2.78
CA THR A 128 -12.08 -3.59 2.09
C THR A 128 -13.24 -3.71 3.08
N LEU A 129 -14.27 -2.86 2.88
CA LEU A 129 -15.60 -3.04 3.48
C LEU A 129 -16.22 -4.35 2.96
N THR A 130 -16.01 -5.46 3.68
CA THR A 130 -16.71 -6.71 3.39
C THR A 130 -18.07 -6.69 4.06
N ASP A 131 -19.12 -6.35 3.29
CA ASP A 131 -20.53 -6.38 3.72
C ASP A 131 -21.09 -7.79 4.01
N ARG A 132 -20.27 -8.84 3.86
CA ARG A 132 -20.57 -10.18 4.34
C ARG A 132 -19.31 -10.86 4.87
N PRO A 133 -19.19 -11.10 6.19
CA PRO A 133 -18.32 -12.13 6.72
C PRO A 133 -18.97 -13.50 6.46
N GLU A 134 -19.33 -13.81 5.21
CA GLU A 134 -19.72 -15.17 4.87
C GLU A 134 -18.44 -16.02 4.88
N LYS A 135 -18.26 -16.70 6.03
CA LYS A 135 -17.23 -17.71 6.34
C LYS A 135 -15.84 -17.16 6.62
N GLY A 136 -15.69 -16.43 7.73
CA GLY A 136 -14.57 -16.61 8.69
C GLY A 136 -13.13 -16.53 8.16
N ARG A 137 -12.92 -16.02 6.95
CA ARG A 137 -11.62 -15.80 6.35
C ARG A 137 -11.51 -14.31 6.13
N ILE A 138 -10.85 -13.64 7.07
CA ILE A 138 -10.16 -12.38 6.78
C ILE A 138 -9.39 -12.67 5.48
N GLN A 139 -9.67 -11.93 4.41
CA GLN A 139 -8.89 -12.05 3.19
C GLN A 139 -7.47 -11.69 3.58
N VAL A 140 -6.59 -12.69 3.64
CA VAL A 140 -5.19 -12.56 4.07
C VAL A 140 -4.40 -11.60 3.15
N ASP A 141 -5.00 -11.18 2.03
CA ASP A 141 -4.42 -10.34 0.99
C ASP A 141 -5.04 -8.92 0.92
N ASP A 142 -5.78 -8.46 1.94
CA ASP A 142 -6.32 -7.10 1.94
C ASP A 142 -5.25 -6.07 2.38
N ALA A 143 -4.68 -5.36 1.40
CA ALA A 143 -3.72 -4.28 1.64
C ALA A 143 -4.40 -2.91 1.68
N ASP A 144 -4.10 -2.11 2.70
CA ASP A 144 -4.55 -0.73 2.79
C ASP A 144 -3.40 0.23 3.14
N TYR A 145 -3.63 1.52 2.91
CA TYR A 145 -2.63 2.56 3.11
C TYR A 145 -2.13 2.64 4.56
N ARG A 146 -3.03 2.50 5.55
CA ARG A 146 -2.68 2.59 6.98
C ARG A 146 -1.88 1.37 7.44
N LEU A 147 -2.20 0.19 6.93
CA LEU A 147 -1.42 -1.02 7.16
C LEU A 147 0.00 -0.83 6.62
N LEU A 148 0.15 -0.35 5.38
CA LEU A 148 1.46 -0.13 4.77
C LEU A 148 2.30 0.89 5.55
N GLU A 149 1.68 1.98 5.99
CA GLU A 149 2.32 3.01 6.83
C GLU A 149 2.81 2.40 8.16
N SER A 150 1.95 1.63 8.83
CA SER A 150 2.28 0.95 10.09
C SER A 150 3.40 -0.07 9.92
N MET A 151 3.38 -0.86 8.84
CA MET A 151 4.43 -1.82 8.54
C MET A 151 5.79 -1.14 8.33
N CYS A 152 5.82 -0.01 7.61
CA CYS A 152 7.05 0.74 7.37
C CYS A 152 7.67 1.24 8.69
N ILE A 153 6.84 1.77 9.61
CA ILE A 153 7.27 2.21 10.93
C ILE A 153 7.85 1.03 11.72
N LEU A 154 7.11 -0.07 11.84
CA LEU A 154 7.54 -1.24 12.60
C LEU A 154 8.82 -1.87 12.03
N ILE A 155 8.98 -1.90 10.71
CA ILE A 155 10.20 -2.39 10.06
C ILE A 155 11.38 -1.48 10.36
N ASN A 156 11.21 -0.16 10.35
CA ASN A 156 12.29 0.77 10.70
C ASN A 156 12.68 0.67 12.18
N GLU A 157 11.72 0.46 13.08
CA GLU A 157 12.00 0.14 14.49
C GLU A 157 12.80 -1.17 14.64
N GLU A 158 12.46 -2.18 13.83
CA GLU A 158 13.19 -3.45 13.77
C GLU A 158 14.61 -3.28 13.23
N VAL A 159 14.79 -2.45 12.20
CA VAL A 159 16.10 -2.07 11.66
C VAL A 159 16.97 -1.44 12.76
N ASP A 160 16.42 -0.50 13.53
CA ASP A 160 17.15 0.12 14.65
C ASP A 160 17.54 -0.89 15.72
N ARG A 161 16.62 -1.82 16.03
CA ARG A 161 16.86 -2.89 17.00
C ARG A 161 18.00 -3.82 16.56
N ILE A 162 17.96 -4.30 15.31
CA ILE A 162 18.98 -5.22 14.77
C ILE A 162 20.33 -4.53 14.65
N ASN A 163 20.36 -3.30 14.12
CA ASN A 163 21.59 -2.54 13.95
C ASN A 163 22.26 -2.17 15.28
N SER A 164 21.51 -2.06 16.39
CA SER A 164 22.06 -1.69 17.71
C SER A 164 22.42 -2.88 18.60
N ARG A 165 21.69 -4.01 18.51
CA ARG A 165 21.86 -5.15 19.43
C ARG A 165 22.84 -6.21 18.95
N CYS A 166 23.00 -6.38 17.65
CA CYS A 166 23.83 -7.45 17.09
C CYS A 166 24.78 -6.89 16.05
N LEU A 167 25.85 -6.24 16.52
CA LEU A 167 26.88 -5.75 15.61
C LEU A 167 27.66 -6.94 15.02
N PRO A 168 27.79 -7.03 13.68
CA PRO A 168 28.56 -8.09 13.02
C PRO A 168 29.98 -8.24 13.58
N SER A 169 30.62 -7.12 13.91
CA SER A 169 31.97 -7.08 14.50
C SER A 169 32.03 -7.78 15.87
N GLN A 170 31.01 -7.64 16.70
CA GLN A 170 30.93 -8.26 18.03
C GLN A 170 30.74 -9.77 17.94
N ILE A 171 29.94 -10.24 16.97
CA ILE A 171 29.73 -11.68 16.75
C ILE A 171 31.00 -12.33 16.21
N LEU A 172 31.68 -11.70 15.25
CA LEU A 172 32.97 -12.20 14.76
C LEU A 172 34.04 -12.17 15.86
N GLN A 173 34.04 -11.15 16.72
CA GLN A 173 34.95 -11.12 17.87
C GLN A 173 34.62 -12.21 18.88
N ALA A 174 33.34 -12.51 19.13
CA ALA A 174 32.93 -13.60 19.99
C ALA A 174 33.36 -14.96 19.39
N ALA A 175 33.07 -15.23 18.13
CA ALA A 175 33.51 -16.42 17.40
C ALA A 175 35.03 -16.61 17.49
N LYS A 176 35.78 -15.54 17.23
CA LYS A 176 37.24 -15.54 17.35
C LYS A 176 37.72 -15.83 18.78
N ARG A 177 36.98 -15.45 19.82
CA ARG A 177 37.36 -15.72 21.21
C ARG A 177 37.21 -17.18 21.62
N PHE A 178 36.34 -17.93 20.95
CA PHE A 178 36.19 -19.35 21.18
C PHE A 178 37.24 -20.19 20.41
N ASP A 179 37.91 -19.62 19.40
CA ASP A 179 39.07 -20.23 18.73
C ASP A 179 40.39 -19.93 19.48
N GLN A 180 40.73 -20.83 20.41
CA GLN A 180 41.94 -20.74 21.24
C GLN A 180 43.24 -20.76 20.42
N ALA A 181 43.27 -21.45 19.29
CA ALA A 181 44.44 -21.55 18.43
C ALA A 181 44.73 -20.22 17.71
N THR A 182 43.69 -19.51 17.31
CA THR A 182 43.80 -18.17 16.71
C THR A 182 44.15 -17.11 17.76
N GLN A 183 43.56 -17.16 18.96
CA GLN A 183 43.94 -16.25 20.06
C GLN A 183 45.43 -16.36 20.44
N ALA A 184 45.94 -17.58 20.59
CA ALA A 184 47.33 -17.81 20.96
C ALA A 184 48.28 -17.17 19.94
N LYS A 185 48.02 -17.38 18.64
CA LYS A 185 48.84 -16.82 17.54
C LYS A 185 48.84 -15.29 17.52
N GLU A 186 47.73 -14.64 17.82
CA GLU A 186 47.66 -13.18 17.86
C GLU A 186 48.33 -12.57 19.07
N HIS A 187 48.22 -13.22 20.23
CA HIS A 187 48.94 -12.80 21.44
C HIS A 187 50.46 -12.79 21.21
N PHE A 188 50.98 -13.76 20.46
CA PHE A 188 52.41 -13.81 20.13
C PHE A 188 52.83 -12.84 19.01
N THR A 189 51.94 -12.55 18.05
CA THR A 189 52.27 -11.70 16.89
C THR A 189 51.88 -10.22 17.06
N GLY A 190 51.12 -9.88 18.12
CA GLY A 190 50.61 -8.53 18.36
C GLY A 190 49.56 -8.07 17.35
N GLY A 191 49.08 -8.96 16.47
CA GLY A 191 48.25 -8.66 15.30
C GLY A 191 46.74 -8.81 15.53
N GLY A 192 46.20 -8.32 16.64
CA GLY A 192 44.75 -8.37 16.89
C GLY A 192 44.01 -7.23 16.19
N THR A 193 43.17 -7.53 15.20
CA THR A 193 42.19 -6.56 14.67
C THR A 193 41.15 -6.23 15.73
N TYR A 194 41.07 -4.95 16.12
CA TYR A 194 40.03 -4.46 17.03
C TYR A 194 38.71 -4.28 16.26
N TYR A 195 37.73 -5.10 16.60
CA TYR A 195 36.36 -5.06 16.08
C TYR A 195 35.48 -4.19 17.01
N GLY A 196 35.71 -2.88 17.03
CA GLY A 196 34.89 -1.93 17.81
C GLY A 196 33.61 -1.50 17.10
N ASP A 197 32.81 -0.64 17.74
CA ASP A 197 31.58 -0.07 17.15
C ASP A 197 31.86 0.74 15.87
N GLU A 198 33.02 1.40 15.78
CA GLU A 198 33.48 2.13 14.59
C GLU A 198 34.03 1.25 13.46
N CYS A 199 33.90 -0.08 13.56
CA CYS A 199 34.30 -0.98 12.50
C CYS A 199 33.46 -0.72 11.24
N SER A 200 34.11 -0.46 10.10
CA SER A 200 33.42 -0.22 8.83
C SER A 200 32.45 -1.36 8.46
N LEU A 201 32.76 -2.59 8.90
CA LEU A 201 31.92 -3.77 8.72
C LEU A 201 30.51 -3.62 9.28
N ASN A 202 30.37 -2.98 10.45
CA ASN A 202 29.06 -2.78 11.07
C ASN A 202 28.20 -1.84 10.22
N ARG A 203 28.81 -0.77 9.71
CA ARG A 203 28.14 0.18 8.83
C ARG A 203 27.76 -0.45 7.49
N ASP A 204 28.66 -1.25 6.92
CA ASP A 204 28.47 -1.83 5.59
C ASP A 204 27.39 -2.93 5.59
N LEU A 205 27.19 -3.60 6.73
CA LEU A 205 26.15 -4.61 6.93
C LEU A 205 24.90 -4.08 7.65
N ALA A 206 24.84 -2.80 8.01
CA ALA A 206 23.65 -2.23 8.63
C ALA A 206 22.49 -2.20 7.64
N PHE A 207 21.28 -2.54 8.11
CA PHE A 207 20.09 -2.28 7.33
C PHE A 207 19.83 -0.78 7.26
N LYS A 208 19.32 -0.32 6.11
CA LYS A 208 18.92 1.08 5.93
C LYS A 208 17.45 1.23 6.27
N HIS A 209 17.10 2.38 6.84
CA HIS A 209 15.71 2.78 6.97
C HIS A 209 15.05 2.87 5.60
N ILE A 210 13.79 2.47 5.56
CA ILE A 210 12.94 2.60 4.39
C ILE A 210 12.20 3.92 4.51
N GLU A 211 12.44 4.82 3.57
CA GLU A 211 11.64 6.03 3.44
C GLU A 211 10.29 5.67 2.84
N PHE A 212 9.19 6.02 3.50
CA PHE A 212 7.85 5.68 3.02
C PHE A 212 7.56 6.26 1.62
N SER A 213 8.08 7.45 1.33
CA SER A 213 8.00 8.09 -0.01
C SER A 213 8.61 7.24 -1.12
N SER A 214 9.64 6.43 -0.83
CA SER A 214 10.28 5.55 -1.81
C SER A 214 9.37 4.41 -2.30
N LEU A 215 8.30 4.12 -1.54
CA LEU A 215 7.28 3.15 -1.93
C LEU A 215 6.36 3.68 -3.03
N ASN A 216 6.44 4.98 -3.40
CA ASN A 216 5.63 5.58 -4.47
C ASN A 216 4.12 5.31 -4.33
N VAL A 217 3.61 5.36 -3.09
CA VAL A 217 2.19 5.24 -2.77
C VAL A 217 1.69 6.56 -2.19
N LYS A 218 0.49 6.98 -2.59
CA LYS A 218 -0.08 8.26 -2.16
C LYS A 218 -1.37 8.04 -1.40
N LYS A 219 -1.57 8.81 -0.33
CA LYS A 219 -2.84 8.81 0.38
C LYS A 219 -3.94 9.33 -0.54
N MET A 220 -5.03 8.59 -0.66
CA MET A 220 -6.20 9.04 -1.43
C MET A 220 -7.03 10.01 -0.59
N PRO A 221 -7.66 11.03 -1.21
CA PRO A 221 -8.55 11.94 -0.48
C PRO A 221 -9.73 11.15 0.08
N GLU A 222 -10.20 11.53 1.27
CA GLU A 222 -11.42 10.95 1.84
C GLU A 222 -12.64 11.67 1.27
N LEU A 223 -13.52 10.91 0.61
CA LEU A 223 -14.77 11.45 0.08
C LEU A 223 -15.84 11.46 1.18
N PRO A 224 -16.66 12.54 1.26
CA PRO A 224 -17.86 12.54 2.08
C PRO A 224 -18.81 11.38 1.73
N ASP A 225 -19.58 10.93 2.71
CA ASP A 225 -20.66 9.96 2.47
C ASP A 225 -21.69 10.54 1.48
N VAL A 226 -22.15 9.69 0.56
CA VAL A 226 -23.13 10.02 -0.47
C VAL A 226 -24.36 10.65 0.14
N ASP A 227 -24.83 10.16 1.28
CA ASP A 227 -26.03 10.70 1.93
C ASP A 227 -25.83 12.12 2.48
N ALA A 228 -24.62 12.45 2.93
CA ALA A 228 -24.29 13.79 3.40
C ALA A 228 -24.24 14.81 2.25
N VAL A 229 -23.79 14.40 1.06
CA VAL A 229 -23.61 15.29 -0.09
C VAL A 229 -24.61 15.09 -1.23
N ARG A 230 -25.59 14.19 -1.04
CA ARG A 230 -26.56 13.76 -2.06
C ARG A 230 -27.23 14.94 -2.78
N ASN A 231 -27.69 15.92 -2.00
CA ASN A 231 -28.39 17.09 -2.55
C ASN A 231 -27.47 17.98 -3.39
N SER A 232 -26.21 18.15 -2.97
CA SER A 232 -25.19 18.89 -3.73
C SER A 232 -24.86 18.18 -5.05
N LEU A 233 -24.65 16.86 -5.01
CA LEU A 233 -24.42 16.03 -6.20
C LEU A 233 -25.59 16.11 -7.19
N ILE A 234 -26.83 15.97 -6.70
CA ILE A 234 -28.03 16.08 -7.53
C ILE A 234 -28.11 17.48 -8.16
N LYS A 235 -27.84 18.53 -7.41
CA LYS A 235 -27.89 19.91 -7.91
C LYS A 235 -26.84 20.13 -9.01
N ALA A 236 -25.61 19.70 -8.77
CA ALA A 236 -24.50 19.80 -9.73
C ALA A 236 -24.78 18.99 -11.00
N ALA A 237 -25.21 17.72 -10.88
CA ALA A 237 -25.57 16.88 -12.01
C ALA A 237 -26.73 17.48 -12.82
N LYS A 238 -27.78 18.00 -12.16
CA LYS A 238 -28.89 18.65 -12.86
C LYS A 238 -28.44 19.91 -13.61
N ALA A 239 -27.53 20.70 -13.05
CA ALA A 239 -26.98 21.88 -13.70
C ALA A 239 -26.15 21.48 -14.94
N ASN A 240 -25.28 20.48 -14.79
CA ASN A 240 -24.49 19.97 -15.91
C ASN A 240 -25.37 19.41 -17.03
N TYR A 241 -26.45 18.69 -16.68
CA TYR A 241 -27.42 18.18 -17.66
C TYR A 241 -28.08 19.29 -18.47
N VAL A 242 -28.44 20.40 -17.84
CA VAL A 242 -29.06 21.54 -18.52
C VAL A 242 -28.07 22.20 -19.49
N GLN A 243 -26.81 22.33 -19.10
CA GLN A 243 -25.76 22.96 -19.91
C GLN A 243 -25.28 22.07 -21.06
N ASN A 244 -25.21 20.75 -20.86
CA ASN A 244 -24.58 19.80 -21.78
C ASN A 244 -25.55 18.72 -22.32
N LYS A 245 -26.86 19.02 -22.38
CA LYS A 245 -27.94 18.07 -22.66
C LYS A 245 -27.68 17.12 -23.83
N ALA A 246 -27.31 17.66 -25.00
CA ALA A 246 -27.10 16.85 -26.22
C ALA A 246 -25.95 15.85 -26.01
N ARG A 247 -24.78 16.35 -25.60
CA ARG A 247 -23.58 15.55 -25.32
C ARG A 247 -23.83 14.46 -24.27
N ILE A 248 -24.54 14.79 -23.19
CA ILE A 248 -24.87 13.83 -22.13
C ILE A 248 -25.80 12.74 -22.66
N ASN A 249 -26.79 13.07 -23.49
CA ASN A 249 -27.67 12.04 -24.05
C ASN A 249 -26.91 11.07 -24.96
N ASP A 250 -25.99 11.59 -25.80
CA ASP A 250 -25.16 10.76 -26.69
C ASP A 250 -24.22 9.86 -25.88
N MET A 251 -23.53 10.45 -24.89
CA MET A 251 -22.68 9.73 -23.93
C MET A 251 -23.44 8.62 -23.21
N MET A 252 -24.64 8.90 -22.71
CA MET A 252 -25.44 7.91 -21.99
C MET A 252 -25.88 6.75 -22.88
N ASN A 253 -26.19 7.00 -24.16
CA ASN A 253 -26.49 5.93 -25.10
C ASN A 253 -25.26 5.05 -25.34
N PHE A 254 -24.08 5.67 -25.54
CA PHE A 254 -22.82 4.97 -25.72
C PHE A 254 -22.44 4.10 -24.51
N ILE A 255 -22.58 4.63 -23.29
CA ILE A 255 -22.34 3.88 -22.05
C ILE A 255 -23.26 2.65 -21.98
N ARG A 256 -24.55 2.80 -22.30
CA ARG A 256 -25.49 1.66 -22.26
C ARG A 256 -25.15 0.57 -23.27
N GLU A 257 -24.74 0.95 -24.49
CA GLU A 257 -24.31 -0.02 -25.50
C GLU A 257 -23.14 -0.85 -24.98
N ARG A 258 -22.15 -0.19 -24.35
CA ARG A 258 -21.01 -0.85 -23.72
C ARG A 258 -21.43 -1.79 -22.58
N CYS A 259 -22.32 -1.35 -21.70
CA CYS A 259 -22.82 -2.20 -20.61
C CYS A 259 -23.54 -3.46 -21.14
N ARG A 260 -24.29 -3.35 -22.25
CA ARG A 260 -24.94 -4.51 -22.88
C ARG A 260 -23.94 -5.49 -23.47
N SER A 261 -22.95 -5.00 -24.22
CA SER A 261 -21.91 -5.86 -24.81
C SER A 261 -21.02 -6.53 -23.75
N ALA A 262 -20.87 -5.92 -22.57
CA ALA A 262 -20.16 -6.53 -21.46
C ALA A 262 -20.96 -7.66 -20.79
N ALA A 263 -22.29 -7.52 -20.69
CA ALA A 263 -23.16 -8.54 -20.09
C ALA A 263 -23.38 -9.79 -20.98
N GLU A 264 -23.03 -9.72 -22.27
CA GLU A 264 -23.15 -10.84 -23.23
C GLU A 264 -21.88 -11.71 -23.32
N LYS A 265 -20.80 -11.36 -22.61
CA LYS A 265 -19.54 -12.11 -22.54
C LYS A 265 -19.45 -12.94 -21.27
#